data_AF-A0A6G1RYY3-F1
#
_entry.id   AF-A0A6G1RYY3-F1
#
_cell.length_a   1.000
_cell.length_b   1.000
_cell.length_c   1.000
_cell.angle_alpha   90.00
_cell.angle_beta   90.00
_cell.angle_gamma   90.00
#
_symmetry.space_group_name_H-M   'P 1'
#
loop_
_entity.id
_entity.type
_entity.pdbx_description
1 polymer ?
#
loop_
_entity_poly.entity_id
_entity_poly.type
_entity_poly.pdbx_seq_one_letter_code
_entity_poly.pdbx_strand_id
1 'polypeptide(L)'
;GSPARVGAGSMAAPIYPTWVGRWVTGQWRQKKRPPVIRPARPLVLADKVANRREQAGEASCITEMSVMMACWKQNDFNDTACAEEIRTFYDCVAKAEKERKNQIEDALSPRGSFSSSKVNKLLRRFPQITRYV
;
A
#
# COMPACT_ATOMS: atom_id res chain seq x y z
N GLY A 1 65.70 21.06 1.82
CA GLY A 1 64.88 21.85 2.77
C GLY A 1 63.56 21.16 2.94
N SER A 2 63.17 20.84 4.17
CA SER A 2 61.88 20.25 4.53
C SER A 2 61.13 21.18 5.48
N PRO A 3 59.79 21.32 5.38
CA PRO A 3 58.94 21.73 6.49
C PRO A 3 58.11 20.53 6.98
N ALA A 4 58.23 20.13 8.25
CA ALA A 4 57.51 20.62 9.43
C ALA A 4 56.20 19.84 9.69
N ARG A 5 56.28 18.91 10.65
CA ARG A 5 55.19 18.07 11.17
C ARG A 5 54.47 18.86 12.27
N VAL A 6 53.16 19.08 12.12
CA VAL A 6 52.32 19.83 13.09
C VAL A 6 52.22 19.08 14.41
N GLY A 7 52.40 19.81 15.52
CA GLY A 7 52.59 19.31 16.88
C GLY A 7 51.39 18.63 17.52
N ALA A 8 51.70 17.66 18.38
CA ALA A 8 50.76 17.03 19.28
C ALA A 8 50.56 17.92 20.52
N GLY A 9 49.35 18.49 20.67
CA GLY A 9 48.94 19.20 21.87
C GLY A 9 48.75 18.23 23.04
N SER A 10 49.40 18.54 24.16
CA SER A 10 49.27 17.86 25.45
C SER A 10 47.83 18.01 25.97
N MET A 11 47.05 16.93 26.04
CA MET A 11 45.75 16.94 26.70
C MET A 11 45.95 16.70 28.20
N ALA A 12 45.70 17.72 29.01
CA ALA A 12 45.61 17.58 30.47
C ALA A 12 44.50 16.58 30.84
N ALA A 13 44.74 15.76 31.85
CA ALA A 13 43.77 14.78 32.34
C ALA A 13 42.51 15.49 32.89
N PRO A 14 41.30 14.94 32.66
CA PRO A 14 40.06 15.56 33.11
C PRO A 14 39.97 15.64 34.64
N ILE A 15 39.50 16.79 35.15
CA ILE A 15 39.36 17.11 36.59
C ILE A 15 38.29 16.23 37.28
N TYR A 16 37.40 15.62 36.51
CA TYR A 16 36.31 14.79 37.02
C TYR A 16 36.48 13.32 36.64
N PRO A 17 36.03 12.39 37.50
CA PRO A 17 36.06 10.98 37.15
C PRO A 17 35.26 10.71 35.88
N THR A 18 35.76 9.81 35.05
CA THR A 18 35.22 9.49 33.71
C THR A 18 33.75 9.04 33.74
N TRP A 19 33.27 8.50 34.87
CA TRP A 19 31.86 8.12 35.04
C TRP A 19 30.92 9.33 35.17
N VAL A 20 31.40 10.45 35.74
CA VAL A 20 30.66 11.73 35.84
C VAL A 20 30.53 12.36 34.47
N GLY A 21 31.64 12.43 33.72
CA GLY A 21 31.63 12.89 32.33
C GLY A 21 30.66 12.10 31.47
N ARG A 22 30.63 10.77 31.63
CA ARG A 22 29.68 9.88 30.94
C ARG A 22 28.22 10.15 31.31
N TRP A 23 27.94 10.60 32.54
CA TRP A 23 26.61 10.98 33.03
C TRP A 23 26.11 12.28 32.41
N VAL A 24 26.96 13.31 32.41
CA VAL A 24 26.65 14.63 31.85
C VAL A 24 26.47 14.59 30.33
N THR A 25 27.26 13.77 29.61
CA THR A 25 27.11 13.60 28.15
C THR A 25 25.88 12.78 27.73
N GLY A 26 25.08 12.28 28.68
CA GLY A 26 23.90 11.47 28.40
C GLY A 26 24.21 10.12 27.75
N GLN A 27 25.49 9.71 27.72
CA GLN A 27 25.96 8.53 27.00
C GLN A 27 25.50 7.21 27.65
N TRP A 28 25.02 7.25 28.89
CA TRP A 28 24.34 6.10 29.54
C TRP A 28 22.99 5.74 28.89
N ARG A 29 22.34 6.66 28.18
CA ARG A 29 21.05 6.43 27.51
C ARG A 29 21.18 5.60 26.22
N GLN A 30 22.39 5.50 25.67
CA GLN A 30 22.68 4.92 24.34
C GLN A 30 22.92 3.40 24.35
N LYS A 31 22.89 2.73 25.52
CA LYS A 31 23.16 1.28 25.62
C LYS A 31 21.99 0.36 25.24
N LYS A 32 20.82 0.92 24.88
CA LYS A 32 19.68 0.11 24.46
C LYS A 32 19.78 -0.14 22.95
N ARG A 33 19.84 -1.41 22.55
CA ARG A 33 19.74 -1.80 21.14
C ARG A 33 18.50 -1.12 20.55
N PRO A 34 18.61 -0.48 19.38
CA PRO A 34 17.47 0.17 18.75
C PRO A 34 16.33 -0.85 18.55
N PRO A 35 15.07 -0.41 18.67
CA PRO A 35 13.92 -1.29 18.56
C PRO A 35 13.92 -2.02 17.20
N VAL A 36 13.40 -3.24 17.21
CA VAL A 36 13.34 -4.13 16.03
C VAL A 36 12.52 -3.49 14.90
N ILE A 37 11.49 -2.73 15.25
CA ILE A 37 10.64 -2.02 14.29
C ILE A 37 11.10 -0.56 14.21
N ARG A 38 11.52 -0.14 13.02
CA ARG A 38 11.87 1.24 12.70
C ARG A 38 10.92 1.76 11.63
N PRO A 39 9.78 2.36 12.02
CA PRO A 39 8.82 2.84 11.06
C PRO A 39 9.35 4.08 10.35
N ALA A 40 9.19 4.14 9.02
CA ALA A 40 9.61 5.30 8.22
C ALA A 40 8.74 6.55 8.45
N ARG A 41 7.57 6.37 9.07
CA ARG A 41 6.61 7.42 9.40
C ARG A 41 6.28 7.35 10.90
N PRO A 42 5.93 8.47 11.53
CA PRO A 42 5.52 8.48 12.92
C PRO A 42 4.29 7.57 13.12
N LEU A 43 4.26 6.84 14.23
CA LEU A 43 3.14 5.96 14.61
C LEU A 43 1.99 6.78 15.19
N VAL A 44 1.45 7.65 14.36
CA VAL A 44 0.34 8.54 14.66
C VAL A 44 -0.71 8.32 13.60
N LEU A 45 -1.97 8.17 14.01
CA LEU A 45 -3.06 7.99 13.06
C LEU A 45 -3.31 9.33 12.34
N ALA A 46 -3.60 9.23 11.04
CA ALA A 46 -3.87 10.39 10.21
C ALA A 46 -5.37 10.72 10.24
N ASP A 47 -5.73 11.99 10.01
CA ASP A 47 -7.14 12.44 9.93
C ASP A 47 -7.84 12.02 8.62
N LYS A 48 -7.24 11.08 7.87
CA LYS A 48 -7.79 10.52 6.63
C LYS A 48 -7.39 9.06 6.44
N VAL A 49 -8.31 8.32 5.83
CA VAL A 49 -8.11 6.96 5.33
C VAL A 49 -7.98 7.00 3.81
N ALA A 50 -7.18 6.09 3.25
CA ALA A 50 -7.06 5.93 1.81
C ALA A 50 -8.41 5.52 1.20
N ASN A 51 -8.67 5.99 -0.03
CA ASN A 51 -9.81 5.50 -0.79
C ASN A 51 -9.62 4.03 -1.11
N ARG A 52 -10.74 3.28 -1.11
CA ARG A 52 -10.76 1.91 -1.61
C ARG A 52 -10.27 1.94 -3.05
N ARG A 53 -9.26 1.13 -3.37
CA ARG A 53 -8.83 0.95 -4.75
C ARG A 53 -9.92 0.17 -5.48
N GLU A 54 -10.32 0.68 -6.63
CA GLU A 54 -11.09 -0.11 -7.58
C GLU A 54 -10.22 -1.31 -7.99
N GLN A 55 -10.82 -2.49 -8.02
CA GLN A 55 -10.12 -3.68 -8.48
C GLN A 55 -9.79 -3.46 -9.97
N ALA A 56 -8.54 -3.71 -10.35
CA ALA A 56 -8.17 -3.67 -11.75
C ALA A 56 -9.03 -4.69 -12.50
N GLY A 57 -9.60 -4.29 -13.65
CA GLY A 57 -10.45 -5.17 -14.43
C GLY A 57 -9.66 -6.37 -14.94
N GLU A 58 -10.07 -7.56 -14.55
CA GLU A 58 -9.61 -8.81 -15.16
C GLU A 58 -10.43 -9.07 -16.43
N ALA A 59 -9.81 -9.70 -17.43
CA ALA A 59 -10.52 -10.08 -18.63
C ALA A 59 -11.51 -11.21 -18.29
N SER A 60 -12.80 -10.90 -18.37
CA SER A 60 -13.90 -11.86 -18.22
C SER A 60 -14.05 -12.72 -19.47
N CYS A 61 -14.55 -13.94 -19.32
CA CYS A 61 -14.94 -14.84 -20.42
C CYS A 61 -13.78 -15.39 -21.29
N ILE A 62 -12.57 -15.53 -20.71
CA ILE A 62 -11.41 -16.07 -21.45
C ILE A 62 -11.62 -17.54 -21.85
N THR A 63 -12.32 -18.31 -21.01
CA THR A 63 -12.58 -19.73 -21.24
C THR A 63 -13.53 -19.97 -22.39
N GLU A 64 -14.61 -19.20 -22.51
CA GLU A 64 -15.55 -19.31 -23.62
C GLU A 64 -14.90 -18.79 -24.91
N MET A 65 -14.08 -17.74 -24.80
CA MET A 65 -13.33 -17.22 -25.95
C MET A 65 -12.35 -18.26 -26.50
N SER A 66 -11.65 -19.02 -25.65
CA SER A 66 -10.71 -20.05 -26.12
C SER A 66 -11.41 -21.22 -26.81
N VAL A 67 -12.60 -21.62 -26.34
CA VAL A 67 -13.41 -22.68 -26.96
C VAL A 67 -13.95 -22.23 -28.33
N MET A 68 -14.48 -21.01 -28.43
CA MET A 68 -14.93 -20.44 -29.70
C MET A 68 -13.80 -20.37 -30.74
N MET A 69 -12.60 -19.93 -30.32
CA MET A 69 -11.42 -19.89 -31.19
C MET A 69 -10.97 -21.28 -31.62
N ALA A 70 -11.10 -22.29 -30.75
CA ALA A 70 -10.80 -23.67 -31.09
C ALA A 70 -11.78 -24.22 -32.14
N CYS A 71 -13.08 -23.93 -32.02
CA CYS A 71 -14.07 -24.32 -33.02
C CYS A 71 -13.80 -23.63 -34.36
N TRP A 72 -13.56 -22.32 -34.35
CA TRP A 72 -13.23 -21.58 -35.58
C TRP A 72 -12.01 -22.15 -36.29
N LYS A 73 -10.97 -22.52 -35.54
CA LYS A 73 -9.76 -23.13 -36.13
C LYS A 73 -10.04 -24.47 -36.82
N GLN A 74 -11.03 -25.23 -36.35
CA GLN A 74 -11.38 -26.53 -36.93
C GLN A 74 -12.34 -26.43 -38.13
N ASN A 75 -13.12 -25.35 -38.19
CA ASN A 75 -14.21 -25.17 -39.16
C ASN A 75 -13.98 -23.97 -40.09
N ASP A 76 -12.73 -23.60 -40.35
CA ASP A 76 -12.34 -22.48 -41.22
C ASP A 76 -13.06 -21.16 -40.90
N PHE A 77 -13.22 -20.87 -39.61
CA PHE A 77 -13.89 -19.67 -39.09
C PHE A 77 -15.36 -19.55 -39.54
N ASN A 78 -16.03 -20.66 -39.79
CA ASN A 78 -17.46 -20.66 -40.12
C ASN A 78 -18.34 -20.51 -38.87
N ASP A 79 -19.01 -19.37 -38.76
CA ASP A 79 -19.93 -19.06 -37.66
C ASP A 79 -21.14 -20.00 -37.58
N THR A 80 -21.61 -20.55 -38.69
CA THR A 80 -22.75 -21.48 -38.65
C THR A 80 -22.36 -22.82 -38.02
N ALA A 81 -21.11 -23.24 -38.22
CA ALA A 81 -20.58 -24.48 -37.64
C ALA A 81 -20.29 -24.32 -36.13
N CYS A 82 -19.92 -23.10 -35.70
CA CYS A 82 -19.57 -22.78 -34.32
C CYS A 82 -20.66 -22.01 -33.56
N ALA A 83 -21.92 -22.14 -33.99
CA ALA A 83 -23.02 -21.33 -33.46
C ALA A 83 -23.28 -21.55 -31.96
N GLU A 84 -22.94 -22.73 -31.42
CA GLU A 84 -23.08 -23.04 -30.00
C GLU A 84 -22.01 -22.32 -29.17
N GLU A 85 -20.75 -22.41 -29.57
CA GLU A 85 -19.60 -21.80 -28.91
C GLU A 85 -19.70 -20.28 -28.94
N ILE A 86 -20.21 -19.72 -30.04
CA ILE A 86 -20.48 -18.29 -30.17
C ILE A 86 -21.58 -17.85 -29.19
N ARG A 87 -22.67 -18.62 -29.07
CA ARG A 87 -23.77 -18.31 -28.13
C ARG A 87 -23.28 -18.34 -26.68
N THR A 88 -22.53 -19.36 -26.30
CA THR A 88 -22.00 -19.48 -24.94
C THR A 88 -21.04 -18.34 -24.58
N PHE A 89 -20.20 -17.91 -25.52
CA PHE A 89 -19.36 -16.73 -25.34
C PHE A 89 -20.18 -15.46 -25.11
N TYR A 90 -21.18 -15.17 -25.95
CA TYR A 90 -22.02 -13.99 -25.78
C TYR A 90 -22.87 -14.03 -24.50
N ASP A 91 -23.33 -15.20 -24.08
CA ASP A 91 -24.02 -15.36 -22.80
C ASP A 91 -23.10 -15.02 -21.61
N CYS A 92 -21.83 -15.41 -21.67
CA CYS A 92 -20.86 -15.00 -20.66
C CYS A 92 -20.65 -13.48 -20.68
N VAL A 93 -20.46 -12.88 -21.86
CA VAL A 93 -20.27 -11.42 -21.99
C VAL A 93 -21.47 -10.66 -21.42
N ALA A 94 -22.69 -11.09 -21.72
CA ALA A 94 -23.91 -10.48 -21.20
C ALA A 94 -24.03 -10.59 -19.68
N LYS A 95 -23.60 -11.71 -19.08
CA LYS A 95 -23.54 -11.88 -17.62
C LYS A 95 -22.47 -10.98 -17.00
N ALA A 96 -21.26 -10.97 -17.56
CA ALA A 96 -20.15 -10.15 -17.09
C ALA A 96 -20.48 -8.65 -17.16
N GLU A 97 -21.18 -8.18 -18.19
CA GLU A 97 -21.65 -6.80 -18.28
C GLU A 97 -22.69 -6.45 -17.20
N LYS A 98 -23.63 -7.36 -16.93
CA LYS A 98 -24.63 -7.18 -15.85
C LYS A 98 -23.95 -7.13 -14.49
N GLU A 99 -22.99 -8.01 -14.23
CA GLU A 99 -22.23 -8.03 -12.98
C GLU A 99 -21.40 -6.75 -12.80
N ARG A 100 -20.74 -6.25 -13.85
CA ARG A 100 -20.02 -4.96 -13.78
C ARG A 100 -20.94 -3.81 -13.43
N LYS A 101 -22.14 -3.75 -14.01
CA LYS A 101 -23.15 -2.71 -13.68
C LYS A 101 -23.60 -2.84 -12.22
N ASN A 102 -23.89 -4.05 -11.76
CA ASN A 102 -24.31 -4.29 -10.37
C ASN A 102 -23.20 -3.95 -9.37
N GLN A 103 -21.93 -4.22 -9.68
CA GLN A 103 -20.80 -3.85 -8.80
C GLN A 103 -20.66 -2.33 -8.62
N ILE A 104 -20.92 -1.56 -9.69
CA ILE A 104 -20.94 -0.09 -9.62
C ILE A 104 -22.08 0.38 -8.71
N GLU A 105 -23.26 -0.25 -8.81
CA GLU A 105 -24.40 0.06 -7.96
C GLU A 105 -24.18 -0.35 -6.50
N ASP A 106 -23.60 -1.53 -6.24
CA ASP A 106 -23.25 -1.98 -4.89
C ASP A 106 -22.13 -1.13 -4.26
N ALA A 107 -21.24 -0.52 -5.05
CA ALA A 107 -20.28 0.47 -4.54
C ALA A 107 -20.98 1.72 -3.95
N LEU A 108 -22.19 2.05 -4.44
CA LEU A 108 -23.02 3.14 -3.91
C LEU A 108 -23.76 2.73 -2.63
N SER A 109 -24.05 1.43 -2.46
CA SER A 109 -24.76 0.87 -1.30
C SER A 109 -23.84 -0.03 -0.47
N PRO A 110 -23.02 0.55 0.43
CA PRO A 110 -22.01 -0.22 1.15
C PRO A 110 -22.66 -1.18 2.15
N ARG A 111 -22.76 -2.46 1.76
CA ARG A 111 -23.04 -3.57 2.68
C ARG A 111 -21.76 -3.88 3.47
N GLY A 112 -21.73 -3.49 4.75
CA GLY A 112 -20.66 -3.86 5.69
C GLY A 112 -19.87 -2.68 6.27
N SER A 113 -19.05 -1.99 5.47
CA SER A 113 -18.15 -0.93 5.94
C SER A 113 -18.51 0.46 5.41
N PHE A 114 -18.30 1.52 6.21
CA PHE A 114 -18.52 2.89 5.74
C PHE A 114 -17.59 3.21 4.56
N SER A 115 -18.10 3.94 3.56
CA SER A 115 -17.25 4.44 2.47
C SER A 115 -16.15 5.35 3.02
N SER A 116 -14.97 5.33 2.39
CA SER A 116 -13.82 6.15 2.79
C SER A 116 -14.17 7.63 2.90
N SER A 117 -15.07 8.12 2.04
CA SER A 117 -15.62 9.48 2.10
C SER A 117 -16.36 9.77 3.41
N LYS A 118 -17.26 8.86 3.85
CA LYS A 118 -18.00 9.00 5.12
C LYS A 118 -17.04 8.99 6.32
N VAL A 119 -16.07 8.08 6.33
CA VAL A 119 -15.05 8.00 7.40
C VAL A 119 -14.19 9.26 7.42
N ASN A 120 -13.74 9.74 6.27
CA ASN A 120 -12.94 10.97 6.17
C ASN A 120 -13.72 12.21 6.62
N LYS A 121 -15.02 12.27 6.38
CA LYS A 121 -15.87 13.36 6.89
C LYS A 121 -15.97 13.32 8.43
N LEU A 122 -16.01 12.13 9.02
CA LEU A 122 -16.03 11.95 10.47
C LEU A 122 -14.68 12.31 11.11
N LEU A 123 -13.56 11.80 10.56
CA LEU A 123 -12.22 12.08 11.05
C LEU A 123 -11.85 13.57 10.98
N ARG A 124 -12.35 14.30 9.98
CA ARG A 124 -12.18 15.76 9.92
C ARG A 124 -12.91 16.53 11.02
N ARG A 125 -14.02 15.99 11.54
CA ARG A 125 -14.76 16.61 12.65
C ARG A 125 -14.09 16.34 13.99
N PHE A 126 -13.47 15.17 14.12
CA PHE A 126 -12.77 14.72 15.33
C PHE A 126 -11.33 14.34 14.98
N PRO A 127 -10.46 15.33 14.70
CA PRO A 127 -9.07 15.06 14.33
C PRO A 127 -8.27 14.52 15.51
N GLN A 128 -7.18 13.83 15.23
CA GLN A 128 -6.32 13.32 16.29
C GLN A 128 -5.56 14.45 16.97
N ILE A 129 -5.81 14.64 18.27
CA ILE A 129 -5.11 15.61 19.10
C ILE A 129 -3.70 15.07 19.36
N THR A 130 -2.75 15.49 18.52
CA THR A 130 -1.34 15.08 18.60
C THR A 130 -0.47 16.11 19.29
N ARG A 131 -1.02 17.30 19.53
CA ARG A 131 -0.41 18.35 20.35
C ARG A 131 -1.06 18.31 21.71
N TYR A 132 -0.35 17.76 22.69
CA TYR A 132 -0.55 18.20 24.06
C TYR A 132 -0.12 19.66 24.13
N VAL A 133 -1.03 20.55 24.52
CA VAL A 133 -0.68 21.88 25.04
C VAL A 133 -0.15 21.68 26.45
#